data_AF-A0A968DGV1-F1
#
_entry.id   AF-A0A968DGV1-F1
#
_cell.length_a   1.000
_cell.length_b   1.000
_cell.length_c   1.000
_cell.angle_alpha   90.00
_cell.angle_beta   90.00
_cell.angle_gamma   90.00
#
_symmetry.space_group_name_H-M   'P 1'
#
loop_
_entity.id
_entity.type
_entity.pdbx_description
1 polymer ?
#
loop_
_entity_poly.entity_id
_entity_poly.type
_entity_poly.pdbx_seq_one_letter_code
_entity_poly.pdbx_strand_id
1 'polypeptide(L)'
;MDIAIIGQGNTGQYVNEVVGERGHNVIETFDIDHPLSEAEDLTQITCIDFSVASAVMDHVRFCAEHDNNLVIGTTGWYDELD
;
A
#
# COMPACT_ATOMS: atom_id res chain seq x y z
N MET A 1 -1.13 -5.63 -14.05
CA MET A 1 0.06 -4.94 -13.49
C MET A 1 0.35 -5.55 -12.14
N ASP A 2 1.58 -5.36 -11.67
CA ASP A 2 2.01 -5.84 -10.36
C ASP A 2 1.68 -4.77 -9.32
N ILE A 3 1.02 -5.22 -8.25
CA ILE A 3 0.44 -4.38 -7.20
C ILE A 3 0.90 -4.87 -5.85
N ALA A 4 1.28 -3.95 -4.98
CA ALA A 4 1.46 -4.20 -3.56
C ALA A 4 0.28 -3.60 -2.78
N ILE A 5 -0.22 -4.30 -1.77
CA ILE A 5 -1.33 -3.83 -0.92
C ILE A 5 -0.81 -3.57 0.48
N ILE A 6 -1.00 -2.35 0.98
CA ILE A 6 -0.60 -1.93 2.32
C ILE A 6 -1.88 -1.80 3.17
N GLY A 7 -1.95 -2.60 4.24
CA GLY A 7 -3.13 -2.76 5.09
C GLY A 7 -4.05 -3.89 4.61
N GLN A 8 -4.16 -4.95 5.42
CA GLN A 8 -4.97 -6.16 5.16
C GLN A 8 -6.25 -6.25 6.00
N GLY A 9 -6.79 -5.10 6.42
CA GLY A 9 -8.14 -5.05 6.99
C GLY A 9 -9.23 -5.41 5.97
N ASN A 10 -10.50 -5.28 6.35
CA ASN A 10 -11.65 -5.62 5.48
C ASN A 10 -11.55 -5.01 4.07
N THR A 11 -11.15 -3.73 3.98
CA THR A 11 -11.02 -3.03 2.70
C THR A 11 -9.82 -3.53 1.89
N GLY A 12 -8.69 -3.80 2.54
CA GLY A 12 -7.49 -4.34 1.87
C GLY A 12 -7.73 -5.72 1.26
N GLN A 13 -8.45 -6.59 1.97
CA GLN A 13 -8.86 -7.91 1.45
C GLN A 13 -9.77 -7.79 0.23
N TYR A 14 -10.76 -6.90 0.28
CA TYR A 14 -11.64 -6.65 -0.88
C TYR A 14 -10.86 -6.10 -2.09
N VAL A 15 -9.88 -5.21 -1.86
CA VAL A 15 -9.02 -4.72 -2.93
C VAL A 15 -8.21 -5.86 -3.55
N ASN A 16 -7.67 -6.77 -2.75
CA ASN A 16 -6.94 -7.95 -3.23
C ASN A 16 -7.81 -8.81 -4.17
N GLU A 17 -9.05 -9.09 -3.77
CA GLU A 17 -10.02 -9.81 -4.61
C GLU A 17 -10.25 -9.09 -5.95
N VAL A 18 -10.54 -7.78 -5.92
CA VAL A 18 -10.82 -6.97 -7.12
C VAL A 18 -9.60 -6.86 -8.04
N VAL A 19 -8.38 -6.82 -7.49
CA VAL A 19 -7.13 -6.83 -8.26
C VAL A 19 -7.04 -8.11 -9.09
N GLY A 20 -7.31 -9.27 -8.49
CA GLY A 20 -7.35 -10.55 -9.19
C GLY A 20 -8.45 -10.62 -10.26
N GLU A 21 -9.67 -10.16 -9.93
CA GLU A 21 -10.79 -10.11 -10.88
C GLU A 21 -10.50 -9.25 -12.12
N ARG A 22 -9.69 -8.21 -11.98
CA ARG A 22 -9.28 -7.32 -13.08
C ARG A 22 -8.06 -7.80 -13.86
N GLY A 23 -7.52 -8.98 -13.56
CA GLY A 23 -6.35 -9.54 -14.24
C GLY A 23 -5.05 -8.80 -13.89
N HIS A 24 -4.94 -8.32 -12.66
CA HIS A 24 -3.71 -7.77 -12.09
C HIS A 24 -3.15 -8.76 -11.06
N ASN A 25 -1.87 -8.60 -10.70
CA ASN A 25 -1.18 -9.49 -9.77
C ASN A 25 -0.93 -8.75 -8.47
N VAL A 26 -1.35 -9.31 -7.35
CA VAL A 26 -0.83 -8.89 -6.05
C VAL A 26 0.48 -9.63 -5.83
N ILE A 27 1.59 -8.89 -5.84
CA ILE A 27 2.93 -9.47 -5.66
C ILE A 27 3.31 -9.54 -4.19
N GLU A 28 2.79 -8.63 -3.36
CA GLU A 28 3.09 -8.59 -1.94
C GLU A 28 2.01 -7.83 -1.16
N THR A 29 1.91 -8.14 0.12
CA THR A 29 0.97 -7.53 1.05
C THR A 29 1.67 -7.15 2.33
N PHE A 30 1.42 -5.94 2.83
CA PHE A 30 2.02 -5.40 4.04
C PHE A 30 0.96 -5.07 5.09
N ASP A 31 1.33 -5.25 6.35
CA ASP A 31 0.52 -4.92 7.52
C ASP A 31 1.42 -4.58 8.73
N ILE A 32 0.88 -4.68 9.94
CA ILE A 32 1.63 -4.37 11.16
C ILE A 32 2.67 -5.44 11.52
N ASP A 33 2.45 -6.69 11.11
CA ASP A 33 3.33 -7.82 11.39
C ASP A 33 4.37 -8.00 10.26
N HIS A 34 4.06 -7.51 9.05
CA HIS A 34 4.96 -7.42 7.92
C HIS A 34 4.96 -5.99 7.34
N PRO A 35 5.81 -5.09 7.87
CA PRO A 35 5.79 -3.68 7.50
C PRO A 35 6.41 -3.45 6.12
N LEU A 36 5.94 -2.41 5.43
CA LEU A 36 6.43 -2.00 4.10
C LEU A 36 7.95 -1.75 4.07
N SER A 37 8.53 -1.30 5.19
CA SER A 37 9.96 -1.03 5.31
C SER A 37 10.86 -2.25 5.15
N GLU A 38 10.31 -3.46 5.26
CA GLU A 38 11.04 -4.73 5.11
C GLU A 38 11.00 -5.28 3.67
N ALA A 39 10.36 -4.56 2.74
CA ALA A 39 10.29 -4.99 1.35
C ALA A 39 11.69 -5.03 0.70
N GLU A 40 12.07 -6.19 0.17
CA GLU A 40 13.41 -6.39 -0.41
C GLU A 40 13.49 -5.93 -1.89
N ASP A 41 12.38 -5.90 -2.64
CA ASP A 41 12.37 -5.65 -4.09
C ASP A 41 11.11 -4.90 -4.59
N LEU A 42 10.77 -3.76 -3.99
CA LEU A 42 9.70 -2.87 -4.47
C LEU A 42 10.25 -1.66 -5.21
N THR A 43 10.51 -1.79 -6.52
CA THR A 43 10.85 -0.64 -7.37
C THR A 43 9.94 -0.59 -8.58
N GLN A 44 9.43 0.59 -8.93
CA GLN A 44 8.51 0.82 -10.05
C GLN A 44 7.17 0.06 -9.95
N ILE A 45 6.73 -0.26 -8.73
CA ILE A 45 5.48 -0.96 -8.42
C ILE A 45 4.36 0.04 -8.11
N THR A 46 3.10 -0.40 -8.27
CA THR A 46 1.93 0.35 -7.79
C THR A 46 1.51 -0.17 -6.42
N CYS A 47 1.64 0.66 -5.39
CA CYS A 47 1.19 0.40 -4.03
C CYS A 47 -0.23 0.97 -3.82
N ILE A 48 -1.09 0.23 -3.13
CA ILE A 48 -2.43 0.67 -2.71
C ILE A 48 -2.51 0.64 -1.18
N ASP A 49 -2.77 1.79 -0.56
CA ASP A 49 -2.80 1.96 0.90
C ASP A 49 -4.23 2.05 1.44
N PHE A 50 -4.62 1.04 2.20
CA PHE A 50 -5.80 0.97 3.06
C PHE A 50 -5.41 0.58 4.50
N SER A 51 -4.35 1.21 5.00
CA SER A 51 -3.81 1.05 6.35
C SER A 51 -4.50 1.99 7.37
N VAL A 52 -3.75 2.48 8.35
CA VAL A 52 -4.21 3.43 9.38
C VAL A 52 -3.63 4.81 9.10
N ALA A 53 -4.37 5.88 9.43
CA ALA A 53 -4.01 7.26 9.11
C ALA A 53 -2.57 7.62 9.51
N SER A 54 -2.16 7.21 10.71
CA SER A 54 -0.83 7.51 11.27
C SER A 54 0.34 6.86 10.52
N ALA A 55 0.09 5.85 9.68
CA ALA A 55 1.12 5.13 8.93
C ALA A 55 1.31 5.67 7.49
N VAL A 56 0.33 6.41 6.97
CA VAL A 56 0.30 6.85 5.56
C VAL A 56 1.53 7.67 5.20
N MET A 57 1.96 8.59 6.07
CA MET A 57 3.10 9.45 5.78
C MET A 57 4.42 8.68 5.65
N ASP A 58 4.59 7.60 6.40
CA ASP A 58 5.75 6.72 6.26
C ASP A 58 5.69 5.91 4.97
N HIS A 59 4.50 5.43 4.58
CA HIS A 59 4.31 4.76 3.29
C HIS A 59 4.54 5.70 2.10
N VAL A 60 4.10 6.96 2.20
CA VAL A 60 4.35 8.00 1.19
C VAL A 60 5.84 8.21 1.00
N ARG A 61 6.59 8.38 2.10
CA ARG A 61 8.06 8.54 2.05
C ARG A 61 8.71 7.32 1.42
N PHE A 62 8.38 6.12 1.88
CA PHE A 62 8.91 4.88 1.34
C PHE A 62 8.66 4.77 -0.16
N CYS A 63 7.41 4.97 -0.62
CA CYS A 63 7.07 4.82 -2.02
C CYS A 63 7.77 5.87 -2.89
N ALA A 64 7.88 7.12 -2.40
CA ALA A 64 8.57 8.18 -3.11
C ALA A 64 10.08 7.93 -3.23
N GLU A 65 10.72 7.39 -2.18
CA GLU A 65 12.15 7.04 -2.20
C GLU A 65 12.49 5.88 -3.14
N HIS A 66 11.52 5.02 -3.44
CA HIS A 66 11.68 3.82 -4.27
C HIS A 66 11.03 3.93 -5.65
N ASP A 67 10.67 5.14 -6.09
CA ASP A 67 10.02 5.40 -7.39
C ASP A 67 8.73 4.55 -7.62
N ASN A 68 8.00 4.28 -6.54
CA ASN A 68 6.74 3.53 -6.58
C ASN A 68 5.54 4.48 -6.71
N ASN A 69 4.55 4.08 -7.52
CA ASN A 69 3.28 4.79 -7.56
C ASN A 69 2.48 4.44 -6.30
N LEU A 70 1.83 5.40 -5.67
CA LEU A 70 1.02 5.18 -4.47
C LEU A 70 -0.41 5.68 -4.67
N VAL A 71 -1.39 4.81 -4.42
CA VAL A 71 -2.82 5.15 -4.35
C VAL A 71 -3.26 5.06 -2.90
N ILE A 72 -3.69 6.18 -2.32
CA ILE A 72 -4.09 6.25 -0.91
C ILE A 72 -5.60 6.22 -0.81
N GLY A 73 -6.14 5.13 -0.26
CA GLY A 73 -7.54 4.97 0.10
C GLY A 73 -7.83 5.14 1.60
N THR A 74 -6.78 5.13 2.43
CA THR A 74 -6.84 5.47 3.86
C THR A 74 -7.44 6.87 4.05
N THR A 75 -8.25 7.05 5.10
CA THR A 75 -8.90 8.32 5.43
C THR A 75 -8.30 8.92 6.69
N GLY A 76 -8.48 10.23 6.92
CA GLY A 76 -8.00 10.93 8.13
C GLY A 76 -6.50 11.23 8.18
N TRP A 77 -5.73 10.87 7.15
CA TRP A 77 -4.27 11.06 7.13
C TRP A 77 -3.83 12.48 6.74
N TYR A 78 -4.73 13.32 6.21
CA TYR A 78 -4.39 14.71 5.91
C TYR A 78 -4.04 15.51 7.17
N ASP A 79 -4.53 15.10 8.33
CA ASP A 79 -4.21 15.72 9.62
C ASP A 79 -2.73 15.52 10.00
N GLU A 80 -2.02 14.57 9.36
CA GLU A 80 -0.59 14.29 9.55
C GLU A 80 0.32 15.10 8.61
N LEU A 81 -0.23 15.95 7.73
CA LEU A 81 0.53 16.80 6.81
C LEU A 81 0.90 18.19 7.38
N ASP A 82 0.32 18.56 8.53
CA ASP A 82 0.50 19.89 9.15
C ASP A 82 1.77 20.02 10.01
#